data_AF-A0A519VRP9-F1
#
_entry.id   AF-A0A519VRP9-F1
#
_cell.length_a   1.000
_cell.length_b   1.000
_cell.length_c   1.000
_cell.angle_alpha   90.00
_cell.angle_beta   90.00
_cell.angle_gamma   90.00
#
_symmetry.space_group_name_H-M   'P 1'
#
loop_
_entity.id
_entity.type
_entity.pdbx_description
1 polymer ?
#
loop_
_entity_poly.entity_id
_entity_poly.type
_entity_poly.pdbx_seq_one_letter_code
_entity_poly.pdbx_strand_id
1 'polypeptide(L)'
;VLAGVAAATYEERVAAQYALADVPLRTFLHEPLVPYEQDEVTRLILDTHDAAAFAGIAHFTVGQLRDYLVSDAADGAALAALAPGLTPEIVAAVSKLLRNQELIAVARRVEVITRFRNTLGLRGHLATRLQPNHPTDDLRGIAASLVDGLLYGSGDAVIGINPATDNLHTTGDLLRMLDAVRAQYAIPTQTCVLCHVTTTMQLIAQKAPVDLTFQSIGGTEATNKSFGVSLSLLQEAYEATRSLNRGTLGQNVMYFETGQGSSLSANAHHGLDQQTCEARAYAVARHYQPLLVNTVVGFIGPEYLYDGKQIIRAALEDHFCGKLLGLPMGVDVCYTNHAEADQDDMDTLLTVLGVAGCSYIMGIPGADDIMLGYQSTSFHDALYLRRVLGLRPAPEFAAWLAQQGIFDEKGRQLPPSGAAGRLGALPQMLA
;
A
#
# COMPACT_ATOMS: atom_id res chain seq x y z
N VAL A 1 -24.02 -0.86 -1.06
CA VAL A 1 -25.41 -0.77 -1.58
C VAL A 1 -25.51 -1.42 -2.96
N LEU A 2 -24.69 -0.99 -3.93
CA LEU A 2 -24.68 -1.53 -5.30
C LEU A 2 -24.65 -3.07 -5.39
N ALA A 3 -23.79 -3.72 -4.58
CA ALA A 3 -23.67 -5.18 -4.54
C ALA A 3 -24.86 -5.93 -3.90
N GLY A 4 -25.87 -5.23 -3.36
CA GLY A 4 -27.01 -5.86 -2.69
C GLY A 4 -26.71 -6.48 -1.31
N VAL A 5 -25.51 -6.27 -0.75
CA VAL A 5 -25.06 -6.86 0.53
C VAL A 5 -25.05 -5.90 1.71
N ALA A 6 -25.56 -4.68 1.52
CA ALA A 6 -25.65 -3.69 2.60
C ALA A 6 -26.90 -3.93 3.44
N ALA A 7 -26.83 -3.63 4.74
CA ALA A 7 -28.02 -3.53 5.59
C ALA A 7 -29.00 -2.48 5.02
N ALA A 8 -30.28 -2.79 5.05
CA ALA A 8 -31.37 -1.94 4.57
C ALA A 8 -31.65 -0.76 5.52
N THR A 9 -31.37 -0.92 6.82
CA THR A 9 -31.54 0.14 7.81
C THR A 9 -30.35 0.25 8.77
N TYR A 10 -30.30 1.35 9.51
CA TYR A 10 -29.32 1.54 10.57
C TYR A 10 -29.50 0.49 11.69
N GLU A 11 -30.76 0.20 12.06
CA GLU A 11 -31.11 -0.81 13.06
C GLU A 11 -30.64 -2.20 12.65
N GLU A 12 -30.85 -2.59 11.38
CA GLU A 12 -30.34 -3.87 10.85
C GLU A 12 -28.82 -3.90 10.87
N ARG A 13 -28.15 -2.80 10.53
CA ARG A 13 -26.68 -2.71 10.61
C ARG A 13 -26.19 -2.94 12.04
N VAL A 14 -26.84 -2.31 13.02
CA VAL A 14 -26.50 -2.50 14.44
C VAL A 14 -26.78 -3.94 14.87
N ALA A 15 -27.91 -4.51 14.49
CA ALA A 15 -28.23 -5.91 14.77
C ALA A 15 -27.19 -6.88 14.16
N ALA A 16 -26.74 -6.62 12.93
CA ALA A 16 -25.67 -7.38 12.29
C ALA A 16 -24.33 -7.26 13.04
N GLN A 17 -23.99 -6.09 13.58
CA GLN A 17 -22.81 -5.91 14.42
C GLN A 17 -22.90 -6.68 15.74
N TYR A 18 -24.08 -6.72 16.38
CA TYR A 18 -24.30 -7.56 17.57
C TYR A 18 -24.14 -9.03 17.24
N ALA A 19 -24.77 -9.51 16.16
CA ALA A 19 -24.64 -10.90 15.73
C ALA A 19 -23.18 -11.25 15.40
N LEU A 20 -22.47 -10.36 14.69
CA LEU A 20 -21.06 -10.55 14.34
C LEU A 20 -20.16 -10.61 15.58
N ALA A 21 -20.44 -9.80 16.60
CA ALA A 21 -19.67 -9.77 17.84
C ALA A 21 -19.69 -11.12 18.60
N ASP A 22 -20.77 -11.89 18.46
CA ASP A 22 -20.93 -13.20 19.11
C ASP A 22 -20.37 -14.37 18.28
N VAL A 23 -19.92 -14.14 17.04
CA VAL A 23 -19.33 -15.20 16.19
C VAL A 23 -17.99 -15.66 16.79
N PRO A 24 -17.80 -16.96 17.06
CA PRO A 24 -16.51 -17.51 17.48
C PRO A 24 -15.45 -17.36 16.39
N LEU A 25 -14.21 -16.99 16.73
CA LEU A 25 -13.15 -16.82 15.73
C LEU A 25 -12.85 -18.10 14.94
N ARG A 26 -13.00 -19.27 15.59
CA ARG A 26 -12.80 -20.57 14.94
C ARG A 26 -13.79 -20.83 13.80
N THR A 27 -14.95 -20.20 13.78
CA THR A 27 -15.93 -20.36 12.70
C THR A 27 -15.31 -20.01 11.34
N PHE A 28 -14.50 -18.95 11.27
CA PHE A 28 -13.81 -18.54 10.03
C PHE A 28 -12.81 -19.56 9.50
N LEU A 29 -12.35 -20.52 10.32
CA LEU A 29 -11.45 -21.61 9.91
C LEU A 29 -12.21 -22.86 9.44
N HIS A 30 -13.48 -22.99 9.80
CA HIS A 30 -14.30 -24.17 9.51
C HIS A 30 -15.37 -23.91 8.44
N GLU A 31 -15.77 -22.65 8.29
CA GLU A 31 -16.80 -22.19 7.36
C GLU A 31 -16.23 -21.07 6.48
N PRO A 32 -15.41 -21.41 5.46
CA PRO A 32 -14.78 -20.41 4.60
C PRO A 32 -15.85 -19.67 3.79
N LEU A 33 -15.73 -18.34 3.74
CA LEU A 33 -16.70 -17.47 3.07
C LEU A 33 -16.73 -17.63 1.54
N VAL A 34 -15.61 -18.08 0.96
CA VAL A 34 -15.52 -18.57 -0.42
C VAL A 34 -15.02 -20.01 -0.38
N PRO A 35 -15.70 -21.00 -1.03
CA PRO A 35 -15.34 -22.41 -0.91
C PRO A 35 -13.87 -22.71 -1.25
N TYR A 36 -13.22 -23.50 -0.40
CA TYR A 36 -11.79 -23.84 -0.51
C TYR A 36 -11.43 -24.47 -1.86
N GLU A 37 -12.31 -25.31 -2.40
CA GLU A 37 -12.09 -26.02 -3.68
C GLU A 37 -12.21 -25.08 -4.89
N GLN A 38 -12.81 -23.91 -4.73
CA GLN A 38 -13.14 -22.98 -5.82
C GLN A 38 -12.23 -21.76 -5.89
N ASP A 39 -11.39 -21.53 -4.85
CA ASP A 39 -10.67 -20.27 -4.70
C ASP A 39 -9.27 -20.46 -4.11
N GLU A 40 -8.23 -20.18 -4.91
CA GLU A 40 -6.83 -20.31 -4.50
C GLU A 40 -6.43 -19.34 -3.38
N VAL A 41 -7.13 -18.21 -3.24
CA VAL A 41 -6.88 -17.27 -2.14
C VAL A 41 -7.38 -17.86 -0.82
N THR A 42 -8.54 -18.52 -0.79
CA THR A 42 -9.02 -19.26 0.38
C THR A 42 -8.07 -20.40 0.73
N ARG A 43 -7.57 -21.14 -0.28
CA ARG A 43 -6.56 -22.18 -0.03
C ARG A 43 -5.32 -21.62 0.64
N LEU A 44 -4.76 -20.55 0.06
CA LEU A 44 -3.63 -19.83 0.63
C LEU A 44 -3.88 -19.38 2.09
N ILE A 45 -5.04 -18.81 2.37
CA ILE A 45 -5.41 -18.33 3.71
C ILE A 45 -5.42 -19.47 4.73
N LEU A 46 -6.11 -20.58 4.42
CA LEU A 46 -6.26 -21.69 5.36
C LEU A 46 -4.97 -22.50 5.49
N ASP A 47 -4.25 -22.75 4.39
CA ASP A 47 -3.04 -23.57 4.38
C ASP A 47 -1.85 -22.88 5.07
N THR A 48 -1.85 -21.55 5.13
CA THR A 48 -0.79 -20.75 5.76
C THR A 48 -1.18 -20.19 7.14
N HIS A 49 -2.32 -20.59 7.67
CA HIS A 49 -2.76 -20.17 9.02
C HIS A 49 -1.89 -20.83 10.10
N ASP A 50 -1.31 -20.02 10.99
CA ASP A 50 -0.52 -20.51 12.13
C ASP A 50 -1.41 -20.79 13.35
N ALA A 51 -1.68 -22.08 13.58
CA ALA A 51 -2.49 -22.52 14.72
C ALA A 51 -1.85 -22.23 16.09
N ALA A 52 -0.52 -22.16 16.18
CA ALA A 52 0.19 -21.87 17.42
C ALA A 52 0.08 -20.39 17.78
N ALA A 53 0.28 -19.50 16.80
CA ALA A 53 0.05 -18.06 16.96
C ALA A 53 -1.40 -17.74 17.33
N PHE A 54 -2.36 -18.46 16.75
CA PHE A 54 -3.79 -18.28 17.02
C PHE A 54 -4.26 -18.81 18.38
N ALA A 55 -3.54 -19.78 18.96
CA ALA A 55 -4.01 -20.56 20.12
C ALA A 55 -4.46 -19.69 21.31
N GLY A 56 -3.75 -18.59 21.57
CA GLY A 56 -4.03 -17.67 22.68
C GLY A 56 -5.40 -16.98 22.58
N ILE A 57 -5.90 -16.75 21.36
CA ILE A 57 -7.19 -16.10 21.11
C ILE A 57 -8.24 -17.03 20.51
N ALA A 58 -7.91 -18.31 20.30
CA ALA A 58 -8.78 -19.24 19.59
C ALA A 58 -10.13 -19.51 20.28
N HIS A 59 -10.28 -19.12 21.55
CA HIS A 59 -11.53 -19.23 22.30
C HIS A 59 -12.37 -17.94 22.25
N PHE A 60 -11.87 -16.89 21.62
CA PHE A 60 -12.57 -15.62 21.51
C PHE A 60 -13.72 -15.67 20.51
N THR A 61 -14.68 -14.76 20.71
CA THR A 61 -15.55 -14.25 19.66
C THR A 61 -14.95 -13.02 18.97
N VAL A 62 -15.54 -12.54 17.88
CA VAL A 62 -15.12 -11.28 17.24
C VAL A 62 -15.19 -10.09 18.21
N GLY A 63 -16.22 -10.03 19.06
CA GLY A 63 -16.36 -9.00 20.09
C GLY A 63 -15.25 -9.06 21.14
N GLN A 64 -14.88 -10.26 21.59
CA GLN A 64 -13.77 -10.45 22.52
C GLN A 64 -12.41 -10.11 21.89
N LEU A 65 -12.23 -10.40 20.60
CA LEU A 65 -11.05 -9.95 19.86
C LEU A 65 -11.00 -8.41 19.80
N ARG A 66 -12.14 -7.76 19.52
CA ARG A 66 -12.24 -6.28 19.53
C ARG A 66 -11.80 -5.71 20.88
N ASP A 67 -12.28 -6.29 21.99
CA ASP A 67 -11.92 -5.85 23.34
C ASP A 67 -10.45 -6.09 23.67
N TYR A 68 -9.90 -7.23 23.25
CA TYR A 68 -8.47 -7.51 23.37
C TYR A 68 -7.63 -6.48 22.60
N LEU A 69 -7.96 -6.21 21.33
CA LEU A 69 -7.19 -5.30 20.49
C LEU A 69 -7.12 -3.87 21.04
N VAL A 70 -8.18 -3.39 21.68
CA VAL A 70 -8.18 -2.04 22.28
C VAL A 70 -7.51 -1.98 23.65
N SER A 71 -7.31 -3.12 24.32
CA SER A 71 -6.66 -3.22 25.63
C SER A 71 -5.16 -2.95 25.58
N ASP A 72 -4.54 -2.74 26.74
CA ASP A 72 -3.08 -2.57 26.87
C ASP A 72 -2.31 -3.88 26.66
N ALA A 73 -2.98 -5.03 26.73
CA ALA A 73 -2.35 -6.34 26.48
C ALA A 73 -1.99 -6.55 25.00
N ALA A 74 -2.71 -5.88 24.09
CA ALA A 74 -2.44 -5.88 22.66
C ALA A 74 -1.38 -4.83 22.29
N ASP A 75 -0.15 -5.03 22.79
CA ASP A 75 1.02 -4.23 22.43
C ASP A 75 1.61 -4.66 21.08
N GLY A 76 2.62 -3.92 20.59
CA GLY A 76 3.22 -4.19 19.29
C GLY A 76 3.85 -5.59 19.17
N ALA A 77 4.45 -6.12 20.24
CA ALA A 77 5.08 -7.44 20.23
C ALA A 77 4.03 -8.55 20.23
N ALA A 78 2.98 -8.40 21.04
CA ALA A 78 1.87 -9.33 21.09
C ALA A 78 1.12 -9.38 19.74
N LEU A 79 0.87 -8.22 19.12
CA LEU A 79 0.21 -8.14 17.81
C LEU A 79 1.08 -8.74 16.70
N ALA A 80 2.39 -8.51 16.71
CA ALA A 80 3.31 -9.11 15.75
C ALA A 80 3.36 -10.65 15.87
N ALA A 81 3.35 -11.17 17.11
CA ALA A 81 3.30 -12.62 17.36
C ALA A 81 1.96 -13.24 16.95
N LEU A 82 0.87 -12.47 17.03
CA LEU A 82 -0.47 -12.93 16.70
C LEU A 82 -0.75 -12.95 15.18
N ALA A 83 -0.17 -12.02 14.41
CA ALA A 83 -0.47 -11.80 13.00
C ALA A 83 -0.51 -13.07 12.11
N PRO A 84 0.42 -14.05 12.24
CA PRO A 84 0.39 -15.28 11.44
C PRO A 84 -0.86 -16.15 11.70
N GLY A 85 -1.43 -16.07 12.91
CA GLY A 85 -2.63 -16.79 13.32
C GLY A 85 -3.95 -16.05 13.03
N LEU A 86 -3.91 -14.87 12.40
CA LEU A 86 -5.11 -14.17 11.99
C LEU A 86 -5.42 -14.47 10.51
N THR A 87 -6.65 -14.85 10.22
CA THR A 87 -7.18 -14.87 8.85
C THR A 87 -7.70 -13.49 8.46
N PRO A 88 -7.69 -13.15 7.16
CA PRO A 88 -8.31 -11.92 6.66
C PRO A 88 -9.75 -11.72 7.10
N GLU A 89 -10.55 -12.78 7.13
CA GLU A 89 -11.96 -12.71 7.49
C GLU A 89 -12.15 -12.35 8.97
N ILE A 90 -11.29 -12.87 9.86
CA ILE A 90 -11.27 -12.46 11.27
C ILE A 90 -10.94 -10.95 11.39
N VAL A 91 -9.93 -10.49 10.64
CA VAL A 91 -9.49 -9.08 10.67
C VAL A 91 -10.55 -8.14 10.07
N ALA A 92 -11.21 -8.54 8.97
CA ALA A 92 -12.30 -7.80 8.37
C ALA A 92 -13.57 -7.79 9.25
N ALA A 93 -13.82 -8.87 10.00
CA ALA A 93 -14.93 -8.94 10.94
C ALA A 93 -14.72 -7.96 12.10
N VAL A 94 -13.52 -7.93 12.69
CA VAL A 94 -13.26 -7.05 13.83
C VAL A 94 -13.19 -5.57 13.42
N SER A 95 -12.70 -5.24 12.22
CA SER A 95 -12.67 -3.85 11.74
C SER A 95 -14.08 -3.23 11.67
N LYS A 96 -15.09 -4.02 11.30
CA LYS A 96 -16.51 -3.62 11.25
C LYS A 96 -17.12 -3.28 12.62
N LEU A 97 -16.48 -3.69 13.72
CA LEU A 97 -16.89 -3.39 15.09
C LEU A 97 -16.10 -2.24 15.73
N LEU A 98 -15.01 -1.80 15.10
CA LEU A 98 -14.14 -0.75 15.61
C LEU A 98 -14.58 0.63 15.11
N ARG A 99 -14.54 1.63 16.01
CA ARG A 99 -14.65 3.04 15.61
C ARG A 99 -13.35 3.52 14.97
N ASN A 100 -13.39 4.64 14.24
CA ASN A 100 -12.21 5.20 13.57
C ASN A 100 -11.03 5.41 14.52
N GLN A 101 -11.26 5.98 15.71
CA GLN A 101 -10.19 6.16 16.71
C GLN A 101 -9.57 4.84 17.18
N GLU A 102 -10.33 3.75 17.18
CA GLU A 102 -9.86 2.44 17.62
C GLU A 102 -9.07 1.76 16.49
N LEU A 103 -9.52 1.89 15.23
CA LEU A 103 -8.72 1.49 14.05
C LEU A 103 -7.36 2.19 14.05
N ILE A 104 -7.34 3.52 14.28
CA ILE A 104 -6.12 4.34 14.35
C ILE A 104 -5.22 3.87 15.51
N ALA A 105 -5.78 3.73 16.71
CA ALA A 105 -5.01 3.39 17.90
C ALA A 105 -4.36 2.02 17.82
N VAL A 106 -5.06 1.01 17.30
CA VAL A 106 -4.52 -0.35 17.15
C VAL A 106 -3.47 -0.37 16.05
N ALA A 107 -3.75 0.19 14.86
CA ALA A 107 -2.79 0.23 13.76
C ALA A 107 -1.48 0.92 14.17
N ARG A 108 -1.55 1.97 15.00
CA ARG A 108 -0.38 2.72 15.49
C ARG A 108 0.55 1.90 16.40
N ARG A 109 0.05 0.83 17.02
CA ARG A 109 0.87 -0.08 17.84
C ARG A 109 1.68 -1.04 16.97
N VAL A 110 1.19 -1.36 15.77
CA VAL A 110 1.82 -2.34 14.88
C VAL A 110 2.93 -1.70 14.06
N GLU A 111 4.14 -2.22 14.21
CA GLU A 111 5.32 -1.83 13.45
C GLU A 111 5.71 -2.98 12.50
N VAL A 112 5.61 -2.74 11.20
CA VAL A 112 5.99 -3.71 10.16
C VAL A 112 7.17 -3.12 9.39
N ILE A 113 8.34 -3.73 9.55
CA ILE A 113 9.59 -3.22 8.97
C ILE A 113 9.98 -4.05 7.76
N THR A 114 10.13 -3.40 6.61
CA THR A 114 10.59 -4.01 5.36
C THR A 114 11.85 -3.31 4.85
N ARG A 115 12.68 -4.04 4.10
CA ARG A 115 13.99 -3.55 3.64
C ARG A 115 14.30 -3.97 2.21
N PHE A 116 14.78 -3.01 1.43
CA PHE A 116 15.41 -3.26 0.14
C PHE A 116 16.67 -2.39 -0.03
N ARG A 117 16.53 -1.11 -0.37
CA ARG A 117 17.61 -0.10 -0.28
C ARG A 117 17.42 0.87 0.88
N ASN A 118 16.19 0.96 1.38
CA ASN A 118 15.79 1.72 2.56
C ASN A 118 15.17 0.81 3.60
N THR A 119 15.13 1.30 4.84
CA THR A 119 14.34 0.70 5.91
C THR A 119 13.01 1.45 6.05
N LEU A 120 11.90 0.76 5.76
CA LEU A 120 10.55 1.33 5.80
C LEU A 120 9.76 0.85 7.03
N GLY A 121 8.70 1.60 7.38
CA GLY A 121 7.74 1.22 8.41
C GLY A 121 8.16 1.48 9.86
N LEU A 122 9.33 2.09 10.09
CA LEU A 122 9.81 2.49 11.41
C LEU A 122 8.91 3.54 12.06
N ARG A 123 8.70 3.42 13.37
CA ARG A 123 8.03 4.44 14.19
C ARG A 123 8.77 5.77 14.06
N GLY A 124 8.00 6.86 13.91
CA GLY A 124 8.56 8.20 13.73
C GLY A 124 9.03 8.48 12.30
N HIS A 125 8.72 7.59 11.35
CA HIS A 125 9.07 7.75 9.95
C HIS A 125 7.81 7.69 9.07
N LEU A 126 7.84 8.42 7.96
CA LEU A 126 6.84 8.38 6.91
C LEU A 126 7.58 8.46 5.59
N ALA A 127 7.48 7.40 4.78
CA ALA A 127 8.04 7.38 3.45
C ALA A 127 7.06 7.88 2.40
N THR A 128 7.53 8.16 1.19
CA THR A 128 6.67 8.51 0.08
C THR A 128 7.06 7.79 -1.21
N ARG A 129 6.04 7.42 -1.99
CA ARG A 129 6.20 7.07 -3.40
C ARG A 129 6.33 8.37 -4.19
N LEU A 130 7.41 8.55 -4.94
CA LEU A 130 7.50 9.60 -5.95
C LEU A 130 6.91 9.03 -7.24
N GLN A 131 5.83 9.62 -7.74
CA GLN A 131 5.12 9.17 -8.94
C GLN A 131 5.23 10.21 -10.06
N PRO A 132 6.30 10.16 -10.89
CA PRO A 132 6.54 11.12 -11.95
C PRO A 132 5.87 10.66 -13.24
N ASN A 133 4.56 10.45 -13.22
CA ASN A 133 3.81 9.99 -14.40
C ASN A 133 3.80 11.07 -15.50
N HIS A 134 3.76 10.63 -16.76
CA HIS A 134 3.65 11.53 -17.92
C HIS A 134 2.65 10.97 -18.95
N PRO A 135 1.74 11.77 -19.52
CA PRO A 135 0.69 11.29 -20.44
C PRO A 135 1.17 10.54 -21.68
N THR A 136 2.45 10.66 -22.03
CA THR A 136 3.07 10.05 -23.20
C THR A 136 4.37 9.31 -22.86
N ASP A 137 4.63 9.05 -21.58
CA ASP A 137 5.88 8.45 -21.10
C ASP A 137 7.15 9.19 -21.57
N ASP A 138 7.11 10.53 -21.70
CA ASP A 138 8.26 11.32 -22.15
C ASP A 138 9.34 11.34 -21.07
N LEU A 139 10.51 10.78 -21.40
CA LEU A 139 11.60 10.60 -20.44
C LEU A 139 12.08 11.92 -19.84
N ARG A 140 12.03 13.04 -20.57
CA ARG A 140 12.49 14.35 -20.07
C ARG A 140 11.46 14.95 -19.12
N GLY A 141 10.17 14.88 -19.45
CA GLY A 141 9.08 15.30 -18.56
C GLY A 141 9.09 14.50 -17.25
N ILE A 142 9.26 13.19 -17.33
CA ILE A 142 9.40 12.31 -16.17
C ILE A 142 10.63 12.69 -15.33
N ALA A 143 11.79 12.90 -15.96
CA ALA A 143 13.00 13.28 -15.24
C ALA A 143 12.86 14.63 -14.53
N ALA A 144 12.15 15.60 -15.13
CA ALA A 144 11.88 16.89 -14.49
C ALA A 144 11.03 16.73 -13.23
N SER A 145 9.94 15.95 -13.31
CA SER A 145 9.06 15.63 -12.18
C SER A 145 9.79 14.83 -11.08
N LEU A 146 10.66 13.91 -11.47
CA LEU A 146 11.54 13.17 -10.56
C LEU A 146 12.45 14.12 -9.78
N VAL A 147 13.15 15.04 -10.45
CA VAL A 147 14.03 16.00 -9.78
C VAL A 147 13.24 16.89 -8.83
N ASP A 148 12.07 17.38 -9.25
CA ASP A 148 11.19 18.20 -8.41
C ASP A 148 10.82 17.44 -7.12
N GLY A 149 10.29 16.22 -7.23
CA GLY A 149 9.93 15.41 -6.07
C GLY A 149 11.10 15.12 -5.12
N LEU A 150 12.30 14.87 -5.63
CA LEU A 150 13.50 14.67 -4.80
C LEU A 150 13.87 15.95 -4.00
N LEU A 151 13.68 17.14 -4.58
CA LEU A 151 13.94 18.40 -3.89
C LEU A 151 12.97 18.65 -2.71
N TYR A 152 11.81 18.02 -2.73
CA TYR A 152 10.86 17.97 -1.61
C TYR A 152 11.05 16.75 -0.70
N GLY A 153 12.11 15.96 -0.91
CA GLY A 153 12.39 14.77 -0.12
C GLY A 153 11.39 13.64 -0.33
N SER A 154 10.79 13.56 -1.52
CA SER A 154 9.92 12.46 -1.91
C SER A 154 10.70 11.32 -2.57
N GLY A 155 10.23 10.08 -2.43
CA GLY A 155 10.72 8.93 -3.17
C GLY A 155 11.52 7.91 -2.36
N ASP A 156 11.48 7.98 -1.03
CA ASP A 156 12.16 7.01 -0.15
C ASP A 156 11.42 5.67 -0.04
N ALA A 157 10.12 5.63 -0.34
CA ALA A 157 9.38 4.36 -0.45
C ALA A 157 9.64 3.69 -1.81
N VAL A 158 9.59 4.45 -2.90
CA VAL A 158 9.92 4.03 -4.27
C VAL A 158 9.84 5.24 -5.20
N ILE A 159 10.64 5.27 -6.26
CA ILE A 159 10.37 6.09 -7.45
C ILE A 159 9.61 5.21 -8.44
N GLY A 160 8.29 5.43 -8.54
CA GLY A 160 7.35 4.50 -9.19
C GLY A 160 6.58 5.17 -10.33
N ILE A 161 6.71 4.67 -11.55
CA ILE A 161 6.01 5.19 -12.74
C ILE A 161 4.87 4.25 -13.12
N ASN A 162 3.64 4.78 -13.23
CA ASN A 162 2.57 4.12 -13.97
C ASN A 162 2.80 4.46 -15.45
N PRO A 163 3.15 3.50 -16.33
CA PRO A 163 3.36 3.80 -17.73
C PRO A 163 2.02 4.07 -18.42
N ALA A 164 1.98 5.06 -19.32
CA ALA A 164 0.79 5.37 -20.11
C ALA A 164 0.42 4.22 -21.07
N THR A 165 1.39 3.38 -21.43
CA THR A 165 1.16 2.15 -22.19
C THR A 165 1.91 0.96 -21.58
N ASP A 166 1.27 -0.21 -21.49
CA ASP A 166 1.95 -1.46 -21.11
C ASP A 166 2.73 -2.02 -22.32
N ASN A 167 3.80 -1.32 -22.67
CA ASN A 167 4.72 -1.67 -23.75
C ASN A 167 6.07 -2.08 -23.18
N LEU A 168 6.55 -3.27 -23.57
CA LEU A 168 7.81 -3.85 -23.07
C LEU A 168 9.02 -2.94 -23.32
N HIS A 169 9.11 -2.30 -24.49
CA HIS A 169 10.23 -1.44 -24.84
C HIS A 169 10.21 -0.15 -24.01
N THR A 170 9.07 0.55 -24.00
CA THR A 170 8.89 1.78 -23.19
C THR A 170 9.14 1.52 -21.72
N THR A 171 8.58 0.45 -21.15
CA THR A 171 8.80 0.05 -19.76
C THR A 171 10.28 -0.22 -19.48
N GLY A 172 10.98 -0.89 -20.39
CA GLY A 172 12.41 -1.14 -20.29
C GLY A 172 13.25 0.14 -20.32
N ASP A 173 12.89 1.11 -21.15
CA ASP A 173 13.57 2.40 -21.24
C ASP A 173 13.36 3.24 -19.98
N LEU A 174 12.13 3.26 -19.45
CA LEU A 174 11.80 3.89 -18.17
C LEU A 174 12.62 3.30 -17.02
N LEU A 175 12.72 1.97 -16.91
CA LEU A 175 13.53 1.32 -15.87
C LEU A 175 15.02 1.68 -15.98
N ARG A 176 15.59 1.68 -17.19
CA ARG A 176 17.00 2.04 -17.39
C ARG A 176 17.26 3.50 -17.07
N MET A 177 16.33 4.38 -17.42
CA MET A 177 16.40 5.80 -17.09
C MET A 177 16.37 6.00 -15.57
N LEU A 178 15.42 5.39 -14.87
CA LEU A 178 15.32 5.45 -13.41
C LEU A 178 16.58 4.91 -12.72
N ASP A 179 17.10 3.76 -13.14
CA ASP A 179 18.30 3.17 -12.57
C ASP A 179 19.54 4.05 -12.82
N ALA A 180 19.64 4.66 -14.01
CA ALA A 180 20.73 5.59 -14.33
C ALA A 180 20.70 6.85 -13.46
N VAL A 181 19.54 7.47 -13.27
CA VAL A 181 19.38 8.63 -12.38
C VAL A 181 19.73 8.25 -10.94
N ARG A 182 19.18 7.14 -10.44
CA ARG A 182 19.46 6.61 -9.10
C ARG A 182 20.95 6.37 -8.89
N ALA A 183 21.62 5.73 -9.85
CA ALA A 183 23.04 5.43 -9.78
C ALA A 183 23.92 6.69 -9.85
N GLN A 184 23.63 7.61 -10.78
CA GLN A 184 24.37 8.85 -10.96
C GLN A 184 24.41 9.70 -9.68
N TYR A 185 23.28 9.78 -8.97
CA TYR A 185 23.14 10.57 -7.75
C TYR A 185 23.28 9.76 -6.47
N ALA A 186 23.63 8.48 -6.58
CA ALA A 186 23.74 7.54 -5.46
C ALA A 186 22.52 7.59 -4.53
N ILE A 187 21.32 7.68 -5.11
CA ILE A 187 20.08 7.83 -4.36
C ILE A 187 19.79 6.50 -3.64
N PRO A 188 19.68 6.47 -2.31
CA PRO A 188 19.28 5.28 -1.58
C PRO A 188 17.77 5.15 -1.69
N THR A 189 17.30 4.66 -2.83
CA THR A 189 15.90 4.32 -3.11
C THR A 189 15.80 3.27 -4.21
N GLN A 190 14.65 2.61 -4.28
CA GLN A 190 14.28 1.62 -5.28
C GLN A 190 13.40 2.23 -6.37
N THR A 191 13.43 1.60 -7.54
CA THR A 191 12.69 2.04 -8.73
C THR A 191 11.69 0.99 -9.14
N CYS A 192 10.52 1.42 -9.64
CA CYS A 192 9.49 0.52 -10.14
C CYS A 192 8.80 1.15 -11.35
N VAL A 193 8.48 0.34 -12.36
CA VAL A 193 7.51 0.71 -13.39
C VAL A 193 6.33 -0.23 -13.21
N LEU A 194 5.15 0.33 -12.96
CA LEU A 194 3.95 -0.36 -12.53
C LEU A 194 3.18 -0.92 -13.73
N CYS A 195 3.86 -1.74 -14.54
CA CYS A 195 3.24 -2.53 -15.61
C CYS A 195 2.74 -3.88 -15.09
N HIS A 196 2.09 -4.66 -15.95
CA HIS A 196 1.69 -6.02 -15.58
C HIS A 196 2.91 -6.89 -15.23
N VAL A 197 2.74 -7.80 -14.26
CA VAL A 197 3.82 -8.66 -13.73
C VAL A 197 4.56 -9.44 -14.83
N THR A 198 3.85 -9.88 -15.87
CA THR A 198 4.43 -10.61 -17.01
C THR A 198 5.38 -9.75 -17.84
N THR A 199 5.08 -8.45 -18.03
CA THR A 199 5.99 -7.49 -18.68
C THR A 199 7.27 -7.36 -17.86
N THR A 200 7.16 -7.25 -16.53
CA THR A 200 8.32 -7.21 -15.64
C THR A 200 9.15 -8.50 -15.74
N MET A 201 8.53 -9.68 -15.75
CA MET A 201 9.26 -10.95 -15.90
C MET A 201 10.02 -11.05 -17.24
N GLN A 202 9.44 -10.55 -18.33
CA GLN A 202 10.14 -10.47 -19.62
C GLN A 202 11.35 -9.53 -19.55
N LEU A 203 11.23 -8.40 -18.84
CA LEU A 203 12.33 -7.46 -18.61
C LEU A 203 13.44 -8.06 -17.75
N ILE A 204 13.09 -8.85 -16.73
CA ILE A 204 14.05 -9.62 -15.92
C ILE A 204 14.82 -10.60 -16.82
N ALA A 205 14.14 -11.32 -17.71
CA ALA A 205 14.78 -12.23 -18.67
C ALA A 205 15.74 -11.48 -19.62
N GLN A 206 15.45 -10.22 -19.94
CA GLN A 206 16.31 -9.31 -20.71
C GLN A 206 17.38 -8.60 -19.86
N LYS A 207 17.52 -8.95 -18.58
CA LYS A 207 18.49 -8.36 -17.62
C LYS A 207 18.28 -6.85 -17.40
N ALA A 208 17.05 -6.37 -17.52
CA ALA A 208 16.71 -5.00 -17.14
C ALA A 208 16.93 -4.77 -15.63
N PRO A 209 17.19 -3.53 -15.18
CA PRO A 209 17.48 -3.22 -13.78
C PRO A 209 16.20 -3.15 -12.92
N VAL A 210 15.47 -4.26 -12.81
CA VAL A 210 14.25 -4.35 -12.00
C VAL A 210 14.61 -4.43 -10.52
N ASP A 211 14.27 -3.39 -9.76
CA ASP A 211 14.41 -3.40 -8.30
C ASP A 211 13.20 -4.04 -7.61
N LEU A 212 11.98 -3.62 -7.97
CA LEU A 212 10.73 -4.17 -7.48
C LEU A 212 9.86 -4.70 -8.62
N THR A 213 9.08 -5.73 -8.33
CA THR A 213 8.01 -6.21 -9.21
C THR A 213 6.66 -5.77 -8.68
N PHE A 214 5.93 -5.01 -9.49
CA PHE A 214 4.60 -4.54 -9.20
C PHE A 214 3.52 -5.49 -9.69
N GLN A 215 2.40 -5.58 -8.97
CA GLN A 215 1.15 -6.13 -9.48
C GLN A 215 -0.07 -5.64 -8.69
N SER A 216 -1.17 -5.31 -9.36
CA SER A 216 -2.48 -5.17 -8.72
C SER A 216 -3.04 -6.55 -8.39
N ILE A 217 -3.56 -6.73 -7.17
CA ILE A 217 -4.09 -8.01 -6.68
C ILE A 217 -5.47 -7.83 -6.04
N GLY A 218 -6.24 -8.91 -5.97
CA GLY A 218 -7.56 -8.97 -5.36
C GLY A 218 -7.72 -10.13 -4.38
N GLY A 219 -8.82 -10.09 -3.62
CA GLY A 219 -9.09 -11.05 -2.55
C GLY A 219 -9.74 -12.36 -2.97
N THR A 220 -9.94 -12.60 -4.26
CA THR A 220 -10.51 -13.85 -4.79
C THR A 220 -9.76 -14.28 -6.04
N GLU A 221 -9.72 -15.58 -6.30
CA GLU A 221 -9.15 -16.18 -7.50
C GLU A 221 -9.78 -15.58 -8.74
N ALA A 222 -11.11 -15.39 -8.75
CA ALA A 222 -11.82 -14.75 -9.85
C ALA A 222 -11.41 -13.29 -10.05
N THR A 223 -11.16 -12.51 -8.98
CA THR A 223 -10.65 -11.14 -9.11
C THR A 223 -9.25 -11.14 -9.71
N ASN A 224 -8.34 -11.99 -9.22
CA ASN A 224 -6.97 -12.07 -9.75
C ASN A 224 -6.95 -12.53 -11.21
N LYS A 225 -7.80 -13.49 -11.59
CA LYS A 225 -7.95 -13.90 -12.99
C LYS A 225 -8.42 -12.77 -13.89
N SER A 226 -9.29 -11.88 -13.40
CA SER A 226 -9.73 -10.70 -14.16
C SER A 226 -8.58 -9.73 -14.45
N PHE A 227 -7.55 -9.73 -13.60
CA PHE A 227 -6.31 -8.98 -13.79
C PHE A 227 -5.27 -9.74 -14.61
N GLY A 228 -5.53 -10.99 -15.02
CA GLY A 228 -4.55 -11.83 -15.72
C GLY A 228 -3.51 -12.49 -14.81
N VAL A 229 -3.81 -12.63 -13.51
CA VAL A 229 -2.87 -13.09 -12.47
C VAL A 229 -3.35 -14.38 -11.81
N SER A 230 -2.41 -15.22 -11.41
CA SER A 230 -2.60 -16.36 -10.49
C SER A 230 -1.52 -16.35 -9.40
N LEU A 231 -1.75 -17.06 -8.29
CA LEU A 231 -0.73 -17.22 -7.25
C LEU A 231 0.55 -17.89 -7.78
N SER A 232 0.43 -18.85 -8.70
CA SER A 232 1.61 -19.47 -9.32
C SER A 232 2.46 -18.47 -10.12
N LEU A 233 1.83 -17.55 -10.85
CA LEU A 233 2.53 -16.50 -11.59
C LEU A 233 3.22 -15.52 -10.63
N LEU A 234 2.54 -15.12 -9.55
CA LEU A 234 3.13 -14.26 -8.53
C LEU A 234 4.34 -14.92 -7.85
N GLN A 235 4.29 -16.23 -7.60
CA GLN A 235 5.43 -16.98 -7.07
C GLN A 235 6.61 -16.95 -8.03
N GLU A 236 6.38 -17.21 -9.32
CA GLU A 236 7.43 -17.21 -10.34
C GLU A 236 8.07 -15.81 -10.49
N ALA A 237 7.25 -14.76 -10.45
CA ALA A 237 7.70 -13.38 -10.47
C ALA A 237 8.50 -12.99 -9.21
N TYR A 238 8.03 -13.40 -8.02
CA TYR A 238 8.73 -13.19 -6.76
C TYR A 238 10.13 -13.81 -6.78
N GLU A 239 10.23 -15.08 -7.20
CA GLU A 239 11.51 -15.79 -7.30
C GLU A 239 12.44 -15.17 -8.34
N ALA A 240 11.91 -14.82 -9.51
CA ALA A 240 12.67 -14.15 -10.58
C ALA A 240 13.24 -12.81 -10.11
N THR A 241 12.43 -11.99 -9.44
CA THR A 241 12.86 -10.68 -8.92
C THR A 241 13.90 -10.83 -7.82
N ARG A 242 13.65 -11.74 -6.87
CA ARG A 242 14.60 -12.01 -5.78
C ARG A 242 15.94 -12.53 -6.30
N SER A 243 15.95 -13.30 -7.39
CA SER A 243 17.17 -13.83 -8.00
C SER A 243 18.14 -12.74 -8.48
N LEU A 244 17.64 -11.53 -8.76
CA LEU A 244 18.46 -10.39 -9.18
C LEU A 244 19.35 -9.87 -8.04
N ASN A 245 19.01 -10.12 -6.78
CA ASN A 245 19.79 -9.73 -5.59
C ASN A 245 20.24 -8.26 -5.60
N ARG A 246 19.33 -7.35 -5.95
CA ARG A 246 19.65 -5.93 -6.13
C ARG A 246 19.52 -5.09 -4.87
N GLY A 247 18.86 -5.60 -3.83
CA GLY A 247 18.72 -4.93 -2.54
C GLY A 247 20.05 -4.83 -1.80
N THR A 248 20.25 -3.71 -1.09
CA THR A 248 21.50 -3.45 -0.34
C THR A 248 21.34 -3.64 1.17
N LEU A 249 20.11 -3.61 1.67
CA LEU A 249 19.78 -3.78 3.09
C LEU A 249 18.86 -4.98 3.35
N GLY A 250 18.08 -5.39 2.35
CA GLY A 250 17.13 -6.48 2.46
C GLY A 250 16.68 -6.97 1.09
N GLN A 251 15.74 -7.91 1.10
CA GLN A 251 15.28 -8.63 -0.10
C GLN A 251 13.74 -8.66 -0.20
N ASN A 252 13.07 -7.65 0.37
CA ASN A 252 11.67 -7.43 0.09
C ASN A 252 11.55 -6.82 -1.31
N VAL A 253 10.96 -7.55 -2.27
CA VAL A 253 11.05 -7.22 -3.70
C VAL A 253 9.70 -7.01 -4.38
N MET A 254 8.59 -7.30 -3.70
CA MET A 254 7.26 -7.13 -4.28
C MET A 254 6.67 -5.78 -3.92
N TYR A 255 5.90 -5.23 -4.84
CA TYR A 255 5.03 -4.09 -4.63
C TYR A 255 3.61 -4.47 -5.08
N PHE A 256 2.65 -4.46 -4.15
CA PHE A 256 1.25 -4.72 -4.49
C PHE A 256 0.36 -3.49 -4.33
N GLU A 257 -0.62 -3.38 -5.21
CA GLU A 257 -1.75 -2.47 -5.07
C GLU A 257 -3.05 -3.23 -4.92
N THR A 258 -3.89 -2.73 -4.01
CA THR A 258 -5.22 -3.25 -3.69
C THR A 258 -6.23 -2.09 -3.71
N GLY A 259 -7.49 -2.36 -3.40
CA GLY A 259 -8.51 -1.32 -3.36
C GLY A 259 -9.91 -1.90 -3.26
N GLN A 260 -10.68 -1.35 -2.32
CA GLN A 260 -12.09 -1.65 -2.19
C GLN A 260 -12.84 -1.34 -3.49
N GLY A 261 -13.69 -2.28 -3.90
CA GLY A 261 -14.50 -2.19 -5.12
C GLY A 261 -13.98 -3.02 -6.29
N SER A 262 -12.69 -3.37 -6.29
CA SER A 262 -12.05 -4.20 -7.34
C SER A 262 -12.80 -5.52 -7.59
N SER A 263 -13.05 -6.31 -6.55
CA SER A 263 -13.77 -7.59 -6.66
C SER A 263 -15.22 -7.42 -7.11
N LEU A 264 -15.89 -6.32 -6.77
CA LEU A 264 -17.25 -6.04 -7.24
C LEU A 264 -17.24 -5.66 -8.72
N SER A 265 -16.32 -4.78 -9.12
CA SER A 265 -16.10 -4.38 -10.51
C SER A 265 -15.85 -5.58 -11.43
N ALA A 266 -15.05 -6.54 -10.95
CA ALA A 266 -14.76 -7.79 -11.65
C ALA A 266 -15.90 -8.83 -11.59
N ASN A 267 -17.04 -8.51 -10.96
CA ASN A 267 -18.13 -9.45 -10.68
C ASN A 267 -17.64 -10.76 -10.00
N ALA A 268 -16.68 -10.60 -9.08
CA ALA A 268 -15.88 -11.66 -8.49
C ALA A 268 -15.86 -11.58 -6.95
N HIS A 269 -16.84 -10.91 -6.34
CA HIS A 269 -16.91 -10.70 -4.89
C HIS A 269 -17.61 -11.83 -4.13
N HIS A 270 -18.23 -12.80 -4.82
CA HIS A 270 -18.89 -13.97 -4.20
C HIS A 270 -19.95 -13.64 -3.12
N GLY A 271 -20.65 -12.51 -3.25
CA GLY A 271 -21.62 -12.07 -2.23
C GLY A 271 -20.98 -11.47 -0.97
N LEU A 272 -19.66 -11.28 -0.95
CA LEU A 272 -18.95 -10.62 0.15
C LEU A 272 -19.00 -9.09 0.00
N ASP A 273 -18.82 -8.41 1.13
CA ASP A 273 -18.63 -6.96 1.18
C ASP A 273 -17.20 -6.54 0.79
N GLN A 274 -17.03 -5.27 0.42
CA GLN A 274 -15.78 -4.72 -0.11
C GLN A 274 -14.61 -4.89 0.88
N GLN A 275 -14.84 -4.64 2.17
CA GLN A 275 -13.79 -4.73 3.19
C GLN A 275 -13.29 -6.16 3.37
N THR A 276 -14.18 -7.14 3.28
CA THR A 276 -13.80 -8.57 3.41
C THR A 276 -12.99 -9.02 2.20
N CYS A 277 -13.37 -8.63 0.98
CA CYS A 277 -12.55 -8.87 -0.22
C CYS A 277 -11.18 -8.18 -0.12
N GLU A 278 -11.15 -6.94 0.34
CA GLU A 278 -9.91 -6.17 0.46
C GLU A 278 -8.95 -6.78 1.48
N ALA A 279 -9.44 -7.18 2.66
CA ALA A 279 -8.63 -7.89 3.64
C ALA A 279 -8.05 -9.19 3.06
N ARG A 280 -8.80 -9.92 2.25
CA ARG A 280 -8.33 -11.15 1.60
C ARG A 280 -7.20 -10.90 0.60
N ALA A 281 -7.18 -9.75 -0.07
CA ALA A 281 -6.06 -9.36 -0.93
C ALA A 281 -4.75 -9.23 -0.13
N TYR A 282 -4.83 -8.82 1.15
CA TYR A 282 -3.67 -8.74 2.04
C TYR A 282 -3.07 -10.12 2.37
N ALA A 283 -3.85 -11.20 2.37
CA ALA A 283 -3.29 -12.55 2.50
C ALA A 283 -2.46 -12.95 1.27
N VAL A 284 -2.89 -12.54 0.07
CA VAL A 284 -2.09 -12.72 -1.15
C VAL A 284 -0.78 -11.94 -1.00
N ALA A 285 -0.84 -10.66 -0.65
CA ALA A 285 0.34 -9.82 -0.49
C ALA A 285 1.35 -10.41 0.53
N ARG A 286 0.88 -10.81 1.72
CA ARG A 286 1.79 -11.22 2.82
C ARG A 286 2.62 -12.46 2.48
N HIS A 287 2.13 -13.30 1.56
CA HIS A 287 2.84 -14.51 1.14
C HIS A 287 4.17 -14.20 0.42
N TYR A 288 4.23 -13.08 -0.32
CA TYR A 288 5.36 -12.77 -1.20
C TYR A 288 6.32 -11.70 -0.63
N GLN A 289 6.35 -11.52 0.69
CA GLN A 289 7.29 -10.64 1.41
C GLN A 289 7.47 -9.24 0.76
N PRO A 290 6.38 -8.49 0.53
CA PRO A 290 6.43 -7.23 -0.19
C PRO A 290 7.26 -6.19 0.54
N LEU A 291 7.90 -5.31 -0.22
CA LEU A 291 8.43 -4.07 0.34
C LEU A 291 7.28 -3.10 0.61
N LEU A 292 6.31 -3.06 -0.30
CA LEU A 292 5.23 -2.10 -0.35
C LEU A 292 3.90 -2.79 -0.62
N VAL A 293 2.87 -2.38 0.12
CA VAL A 293 1.47 -2.67 -0.19
C VAL A 293 0.69 -1.38 0.06
N ASN A 294 -0.07 -0.90 -0.91
CA ASN A 294 -1.05 0.15 -0.66
C ASN A 294 -2.42 -0.19 -1.20
N THR A 295 -3.43 0.25 -0.46
CA THR A 295 -4.77 0.40 -0.98
C THR A 295 -4.84 1.72 -1.77
N VAL A 296 -5.69 1.75 -2.80
CA VAL A 296 -5.98 2.95 -3.59
C VAL A 296 -7.44 3.35 -3.37
N VAL A 297 -7.73 3.88 -2.18
CA VAL A 297 -9.10 4.19 -1.73
C VAL A 297 -9.55 5.50 -2.36
N GLY A 298 -10.70 5.50 -3.06
CA GLY A 298 -11.25 6.67 -3.72
C GLY A 298 -10.90 6.80 -5.22
N PHE A 299 -10.11 5.86 -5.76
CA PHE A 299 -9.65 5.89 -7.16
C PHE A 299 -10.66 5.37 -8.18
N ILE A 300 -11.50 4.38 -7.81
CA ILE A 300 -12.38 3.74 -8.79
C ILE A 300 -13.57 4.64 -9.13
N GLY A 301 -14.24 5.20 -8.11
CA GLY A 301 -15.38 6.09 -8.31
C GLY A 301 -16.45 6.01 -7.21
N PRO A 302 -17.45 6.91 -7.28
CA PRO A 302 -18.52 7.05 -6.30
C PRO A 302 -19.46 5.85 -6.20
N GLU A 303 -19.45 4.95 -7.18
CA GLU A 303 -20.24 3.73 -7.18
C GLU A 303 -19.84 2.78 -6.04
N TYR A 304 -18.58 2.89 -5.59
CA TYR A 304 -17.97 2.05 -4.56
C TYR A 304 -17.82 2.80 -3.24
N LEU A 305 -17.36 4.07 -3.30
CA LEU A 305 -17.17 4.97 -2.17
C LEU A 305 -17.62 6.37 -2.58
N TYR A 306 -18.82 6.76 -2.17
CA TYR A 306 -19.52 7.92 -2.72
C TYR A 306 -18.97 9.27 -2.22
N ASP A 307 -18.67 9.38 -0.93
CA ASP A 307 -18.31 10.64 -0.26
C ASP A 307 -16.99 10.55 0.53
N GLY A 308 -16.44 11.70 0.92
CA GLY A 308 -15.22 11.79 1.72
C GLY A 308 -15.28 10.99 3.03
N LYS A 309 -16.46 10.89 3.66
CA LYS A 309 -16.66 10.10 4.88
C LYS A 309 -16.48 8.59 4.62
N GLN A 310 -16.97 8.07 3.51
CA GLN A 310 -16.81 6.68 3.10
C GLN A 310 -15.35 6.39 2.75
N ILE A 311 -14.70 7.30 2.01
CA ILE A 311 -13.27 7.20 1.68
C ILE A 311 -12.41 7.15 2.95
N ILE A 312 -12.64 8.08 3.89
CA ILE A 312 -11.90 8.12 5.17
C ILE A 312 -12.11 6.82 5.96
N ARG A 313 -13.35 6.31 6.02
CA ARG A 313 -13.64 5.06 6.73
C ARG A 313 -12.92 3.88 6.10
N ALA A 314 -13.03 3.71 4.79
CA ALA A 314 -12.42 2.61 4.05
C ALA A 314 -10.89 2.62 4.19
N ALA A 315 -10.26 3.78 4.01
CA ALA A 315 -8.80 3.91 4.17
C ALA A 315 -8.29 3.57 5.57
N LEU A 316 -9.05 3.92 6.63
CA LEU A 316 -8.72 3.54 7.99
C LEU A 316 -8.88 2.04 8.24
N GLU A 317 -9.93 1.42 7.69
CA GLU A 317 -10.14 -0.03 7.79
C GLU A 317 -9.04 -0.80 7.03
N ASP A 318 -8.72 -0.39 5.82
CA ASP A 318 -7.67 -0.98 4.98
C ASP A 318 -6.30 -0.88 5.64
N HIS A 319 -5.93 0.32 6.11
CA HIS A 319 -4.67 0.51 6.82
C HIS A 319 -4.58 -0.35 8.09
N PHE A 320 -5.66 -0.39 8.88
CA PHE A 320 -5.74 -1.24 10.07
C PHE A 320 -5.60 -2.73 9.71
N CYS A 321 -6.35 -3.21 8.72
CA CYS A 321 -6.36 -4.62 8.34
C CYS A 321 -4.99 -5.04 7.79
N GLY A 322 -4.39 -4.24 6.91
CA GLY A 322 -3.07 -4.51 6.36
C GLY A 322 -1.98 -4.55 7.45
N LYS A 323 -1.96 -3.56 8.37
CA LYS A 323 -1.03 -3.57 9.51
C LYS A 323 -1.22 -4.79 10.40
N LEU A 324 -2.45 -5.09 10.80
CA LEU A 324 -2.73 -6.22 11.71
C LEU A 324 -2.37 -7.58 11.09
N LEU A 325 -2.45 -7.70 9.76
CA LEU A 325 -2.00 -8.86 8.99
C LEU A 325 -0.48 -8.87 8.70
N GLY A 326 0.27 -7.91 9.23
CA GLY A 326 1.73 -7.87 9.16
C GLY A 326 2.29 -7.28 7.87
N LEU A 327 1.58 -6.39 7.19
CA LEU A 327 2.04 -5.74 5.95
C LEU A 327 2.61 -4.33 6.16
N PRO A 328 3.57 -3.90 5.32
CA PRO A 328 4.11 -2.54 5.28
C PRO A 328 3.10 -1.57 4.63
N MET A 329 1.92 -1.44 5.25
CA MET A 329 0.75 -0.84 4.62
C MET A 329 0.93 0.66 4.43
N GLY A 330 0.81 1.09 3.18
CA GLY A 330 0.64 2.48 2.73
C GLY A 330 -0.78 2.72 2.23
N VAL A 331 -1.08 3.98 1.89
CA VAL A 331 -2.38 4.38 1.35
C VAL A 331 -2.16 5.45 0.29
N ASP A 332 -2.77 5.27 -0.89
CA ASP A 332 -3.01 6.39 -1.81
C ASP A 332 -4.17 7.23 -1.26
N VAL A 333 -3.90 8.45 -0.81
CA VAL A 333 -4.90 9.35 -0.25
C VAL A 333 -5.49 10.12 -1.41
N CYS A 334 -6.55 9.57 -1.99
CA CYS A 334 -6.99 9.99 -3.30
C CYS A 334 -8.50 10.04 -3.47
N TYR A 335 -8.93 10.77 -4.48
CA TYR A 335 -10.32 10.82 -4.91
C TYR A 335 -10.41 11.13 -6.40
N THR A 336 -11.54 10.76 -7.00
CA THR A 336 -11.88 11.17 -8.37
C THR A 336 -12.80 12.39 -8.36
N ASN A 337 -12.67 13.27 -9.35
CA ASN A 337 -13.47 14.51 -9.50
C ASN A 337 -15.01 14.33 -9.50
N HIS A 338 -15.52 13.11 -9.65
CA HIS A 338 -16.95 12.81 -9.69
C HIS A 338 -17.47 12.15 -8.39
N ALA A 339 -16.62 11.97 -7.39
CA ALA A 339 -17.03 11.64 -6.02
C ALA A 339 -17.46 12.88 -5.25
N GLU A 340 -18.33 12.72 -4.24
CA GLU A 340 -18.70 13.80 -3.31
C GLU A 340 -17.59 13.95 -2.23
N ALA A 341 -16.40 14.30 -2.70
CA ALA A 341 -15.21 14.47 -1.88
C ALA A 341 -14.33 15.58 -2.47
N ASP A 342 -13.53 16.22 -1.63
CA ASP A 342 -12.58 17.25 -2.04
C ASP A 342 -11.24 17.13 -1.28
N GLN A 343 -10.38 18.14 -1.47
CA GLN A 343 -9.06 18.16 -0.85
C GLN A 343 -9.13 18.32 0.69
N ASP A 344 -10.18 18.93 1.25
CA ASP A 344 -10.30 19.08 2.70
C ASP A 344 -10.55 17.71 3.36
N ASP A 345 -11.29 16.82 2.68
CA ASP A 345 -11.44 15.42 3.08
C ASP A 345 -10.10 14.68 3.03
N MET A 346 -9.31 14.90 1.97
CA MET A 346 -7.99 14.27 1.81
C MET A 346 -6.98 14.75 2.85
N ASP A 347 -6.99 16.04 3.22
CA ASP A 347 -6.14 16.60 4.27
C ASP A 347 -6.48 16.00 5.65
N THR A 348 -7.77 15.80 5.91
CA THR A 348 -8.27 15.08 7.09
C THR A 348 -7.77 13.63 7.09
N LEU A 349 -7.94 12.92 5.96
CA LEU A 349 -7.51 11.53 5.80
C LEU A 349 -6.00 11.38 6.01
N LEU A 350 -5.21 12.21 5.34
CA LEU A 350 -3.75 12.26 5.46
C LEU A 350 -3.31 12.40 6.91
N THR A 351 -3.92 13.35 7.64
CA THR A 351 -3.57 13.61 9.03
C THR A 351 -3.88 12.40 9.92
N VAL A 352 -5.06 11.78 9.79
CA VAL A 352 -5.42 10.63 10.62
C VAL A 352 -4.60 9.38 10.27
N LEU A 353 -4.19 9.20 9.01
CA LEU A 353 -3.29 8.13 8.60
C LEU A 353 -1.87 8.32 9.16
N GLY A 354 -1.38 9.55 9.18
CA GLY A 354 -0.11 9.88 9.84
C GLY A 354 -0.15 9.55 11.34
N VAL A 355 -1.24 9.88 12.03
CA VAL A 355 -1.47 9.50 13.44
C VAL A 355 -1.54 7.98 13.61
N ALA A 356 -2.15 7.27 12.66
CA ALA A 356 -2.24 5.80 12.65
C ALA A 356 -0.90 5.11 12.37
N GLY A 357 0.13 5.83 11.92
CA GLY A 357 1.44 5.25 11.60
C GLY A 357 1.49 4.58 10.22
N CYS A 358 0.81 5.17 9.23
CA CYS A 358 0.92 4.79 7.83
C CYS A 358 2.38 4.72 7.38
N SER A 359 2.75 3.65 6.66
CA SER A 359 4.15 3.39 6.30
C SER A 359 4.62 4.35 5.21
N TYR A 360 3.75 4.63 4.24
CA TYR A 360 4.00 5.59 3.17
C TYR A 360 2.70 6.10 2.54
N ILE A 361 2.82 7.25 1.87
CA ILE A 361 1.79 7.86 1.03
C ILE A 361 2.35 8.15 -0.37
N MET A 362 1.52 8.67 -1.26
CA MET A 362 1.92 9.08 -2.59
C MET A 362 2.46 10.51 -2.58
N GLY A 363 3.31 10.81 -3.55
CA GLY A 363 3.78 12.15 -3.84
C GLY A 363 3.68 12.37 -5.33
N ILE A 364 2.70 13.18 -5.73
CA ILE A 364 2.42 13.55 -7.12
C ILE A 364 2.65 15.06 -7.30
N PRO A 365 3.21 15.53 -8.43
CA PRO A 365 3.33 16.96 -8.69
C PRO A 365 1.97 17.65 -8.60
N GLY A 366 1.85 18.62 -7.68
CA GLY A 366 0.63 19.42 -7.54
C GLY A 366 -0.64 18.67 -7.12
N ALA A 367 -0.51 17.44 -6.58
CA ALA A 367 -1.65 16.57 -6.20
C ALA A 367 -2.55 16.14 -7.38
N ASP A 368 -2.15 16.39 -8.63
CA ASP A 368 -2.95 16.11 -9.84
C ASP A 368 -2.20 15.13 -10.75
N ASP A 369 -2.71 13.90 -10.85
CA ASP A 369 -2.18 12.96 -11.82
C ASP A 369 -2.86 13.16 -13.18
N ILE A 370 -2.24 13.98 -14.01
CA ILE A 370 -2.75 14.35 -15.34
C ILE A 370 -2.90 13.17 -16.31
N MET A 371 -2.30 12.01 -16.01
CA MET A 371 -2.33 10.83 -16.87
C MET A 371 -3.41 9.84 -16.41
N LEU A 372 -3.58 9.68 -15.09
CA LEU A 372 -4.60 8.81 -14.51
C LEU A 372 -5.94 9.53 -14.23
N GLY A 373 -5.96 10.86 -14.21
CA GLY A 373 -7.19 11.66 -14.10
C GLY A 373 -7.81 11.70 -12.70
N TYR A 374 -6.99 11.67 -11.65
CA TYR A 374 -7.43 11.68 -10.25
C TYR A 374 -6.52 12.58 -9.39
N GLN A 375 -7.01 12.96 -8.21
CA GLN A 375 -6.25 13.71 -7.23
C GLN A 375 -5.68 12.79 -6.15
N SER A 376 -4.47 13.08 -5.71
CA SER A 376 -3.74 12.36 -4.65
C SER A 376 -3.00 13.35 -3.75
N THR A 377 -2.10 12.90 -2.88
CA THR A 377 -1.22 13.76 -2.10
C THR A 377 -0.05 14.30 -2.93
N SER A 378 0.28 15.56 -2.68
CA SER A 378 1.41 16.26 -3.28
C SER A 378 2.73 16.04 -2.52
N PHE A 379 3.83 16.50 -3.12
CA PHE A 379 5.11 16.58 -2.41
C PHE A 379 5.06 17.48 -1.16
N HIS A 380 4.22 18.53 -1.17
CA HIS A 380 4.09 19.45 -0.04
C HIS A 380 3.35 18.82 1.14
N ASP A 381 2.39 17.93 0.85
CA ASP A 381 1.56 17.28 1.87
C ASP A 381 2.39 16.32 2.72
N ALA A 382 3.34 15.63 2.09
CA ALA A 382 4.34 14.84 2.80
C ALA A 382 5.18 15.69 3.77
N LEU A 383 5.57 16.91 3.36
CA LEU A 383 6.31 17.84 4.23
C LEU A 383 5.45 18.37 5.37
N TYR A 384 4.20 18.70 5.10
CA TYR A 384 3.21 19.08 6.11
C TYR A 384 3.11 17.99 7.17
N LEU A 385 2.84 16.75 6.76
CA LEU A 385 2.60 15.65 7.68
C LEU A 385 3.86 15.32 8.50
N ARG A 386 5.03 15.28 7.85
CA ARG A 386 6.32 15.10 8.52
C ARG A 386 6.58 16.18 9.56
N ARG A 387 6.26 17.45 9.26
CA ARG A 387 6.47 18.57 10.19
C ARG A 387 5.51 18.56 11.37
N VAL A 388 4.21 18.40 11.11
CA VAL A 388 3.17 18.44 12.15
C VAL A 388 3.29 17.28 13.13
N LEU A 389 3.68 16.09 12.65
CA LEU A 389 3.80 14.89 13.47
C LEU A 389 5.24 14.55 13.89
N GLY A 390 6.23 15.38 13.50
CA GLY A 390 7.63 15.14 13.82
C GLY A 390 8.22 13.88 13.18
N LEU A 391 7.73 13.49 12.00
CA LEU A 391 8.17 12.31 11.27
C LEU A 391 9.36 12.62 10.36
N ARG A 392 10.11 11.58 9.98
CA ARG A 392 11.26 11.67 9.07
C ARG A 392 11.10 10.75 7.84
N PRO A 393 11.75 11.05 6.71
CA PRO A 393 11.96 10.06 5.64
C PRO A 393 12.76 8.86 6.18
N ALA A 394 12.76 7.75 5.45
CA ALA A 394 13.57 6.57 5.76
C ALA A 394 15.04 6.97 6.10
N PRO A 395 15.67 6.36 7.12
CA PRO A 395 16.95 6.85 7.66
C PRO A 395 18.05 7.05 6.60
N GLU A 396 18.15 6.12 5.65
CA GLU A 396 19.16 6.15 4.59
C GLU A 396 18.90 7.31 3.62
N PHE A 397 17.62 7.57 3.30
CA PHE A 397 17.22 8.68 2.45
C PHE A 397 17.37 10.03 3.16
N ALA A 398 17.02 10.11 4.44
CA ALA A 398 17.23 11.30 5.25
C ALA A 398 18.71 11.69 5.32
N ALA A 399 19.61 10.71 5.46
CA ALA A 399 21.05 10.94 5.41
C ALA A 399 21.50 11.46 4.03
N TRP A 400 20.99 10.87 2.94
CA TRP A 400 21.28 11.34 1.59
C TRP A 400 20.76 12.76 1.34
N LEU A 401 19.53 13.09 1.76
CA LEU A 401 18.95 14.44 1.65
C LEU A 401 19.81 15.49 2.35
N ALA A 402 20.34 15.16 3.54
CA ALA A 402 21.24 16.03 4.27
C ALA A 402 22.59 16.19 3.56
N GLN A 403 23.17 15.10 3.06
CA GLN A 403 24.41 15.14 2.27
C GLN A 403 24.27 15.97 0.99
N GLN A 404 23.12 15.91 0.32
CA GLN A 404 22.83 16.72 -0.87
C GLN A 404 22.55 18.19 -0.55
N GLY A 405 22.38 18.57 0.72
CA GLY A 405 22.02 19.93 1.11
C GLY A 405 20.58 20.29 0.76
N ILE A 406 19.70 19.30 0.65
CA ILE A 406 18.26 19.51 0.42
C ILE A 406 17.55 19.71 1.77
N PHE A 407 18.00 18.99 2.81
CA PHE A 407 17.48 19.10 4.17
C PHE A 407 18.62 19.34 5.16
N ASP A 408 18.32 19.94 6.32
CA ASP A 408 19.24 19.97 7.46
C ASP A 408 19.11 18.71 8.33
N GLU A 409 20.01 18.54 9.30
CA GLU A 409 20.00 17.41 10.25
C GLU A 409 18.70 17.32 11.09
N LYS A 410 17.96 18.44 11.18
CA LYS A 410 16.68 18.53 11.88
C LYS A 410 15.49 18.19 10.98
N GLY A 411 15.72 17.81 9.71
CA GLY A 411 14.68 17.44 8.76
C GLY A 411 13.93 18.64 8.18
N ARG A 412 14.53 19.84 8.18
CA ARG A 412 13.96 21.04 7.55
C ARG A 412 14.54 21.22 6.16
N GLN A 413 13.67 21.44 5.18
CA GLN A 413 14.07 21.74 3.81
C GLN A 413 14.89 23.04 3.78
N LEU A 414 16.02 23.01 3.08
CA LEU A 414 16.92 24.14 2.90
C LEU A 414 16.51 24.95 1.65
N PRO A 415 16.80 26.26 1.59
CA PRO A 415 16.51 27.06 0.42
C PRO A 415 17.21 26.52 -0.85
N PRO A 416 16.61 26.69 -2.04
CA PRO A 416 17.15 26.15 -3.30
C PRO A 416 18.56 26.62 -3.68
N SER A 417 19.04 27.71 -3.04
CA SER A 417 20.30 28.39 -3.38
C SER A 417 21.58 27.54 -3.22
N GLY A 418 21.49 26.32 -2.67
CA GLY A 418 22.59 25.35 -2.63
C GLY A 418 22.35 24.01 -3.36
N ALA A 419 21.09 23.62 -3.62
CA ALA A 419 20.72 22.29 -4.12
C ALA A 419 20.73 22.19 -5.66
N ALA A 420 20.44 23.30 -6.35
CA ALA A 420 20.38 23.36 -7.82
C ALA A 420 21.70 22.99 -8.52
N GLY A 421 22.84 23.06 -7.82
CA GLY A 421 24.14 22.66 -8.36
C GLY A 421 24.42 21.15 -8.36
N ARG A 422 23.66 20.34 -7.60
CA ARG A 422 23.99 18.90 -7.39
C ARG A 422 23.07 17.92 -8.09
N LEU A 423 21.83 18.29 -8.41
CA LEU A 423 20.88 17.50 -9.21
C LEU A 423 20.66 18.08 -10.64
N GLY A 424 21.48 19.05 -11.05
CA GLY A 424 21.24 19.83 -12.28
C GLY A 424 21.65 19.18 -13.61
N ALA A 425 22.34 18.04 -13.59
CA ALA A 425 22.84 17.38 -14.81
C ALA A 425 21.99 16.15 -15.13
N LEU A 426 21.13 16.22 -16.14
CA LEU A 426 20.44 15.03 -16.62
C LEU A 426 21.46 13.95 -17.04
N PRO A 427 21.19 12.65 -16.79
CA PRO A 427 22.01 11.56 -17.32
C PRO A 427 22.31 11.73 -18.81
N GLN A 428 23.49 11.28 -19.25
CA GLN A 428 23.91 11.34 -20.66
C GLN A 428 22.90 10.70 -21.63
N MET A 429 22.09 9.74 -21.16
CA MET A 429 21.04 9.13 -21.99
C MET A 429 19.81 10.02 -22.23
N LEU A 430 19.67 11.13 -21.48
CA LEU A 430 18.59 12.12 -21.61
C LEU A 430 19.06 13.43 -22.29
N ALA A 431 20.38 13.62 -22.37
CA ALA A 431 21.04 14.72 -23.08
C ALA A 431 20.99 14.47 -24.59
#